data_AF-A0A1V2N908-F1
#
_entry.id   AF-A0A1V2N908-F1
#
_cell.length_a   1.000
_cell.length_b   1.000
_cell.length_c   1.000
_cell.angle_alpha   90.00
_cell.angle_beta   90.00
_cell.angle_gamma   90.00
#
_symmetry.space_group_name_H-M   'P 1'
#
loop_
_entity.id
_entity.type
_entity.pdbx_description
1 polymer ?
#
loop_
_entity_poly.entity_id
_entity_poly.type
_entity_poly.pdbx_seq_one_letter_code
_entity_poly.pdbx_strand_id
1 'polypeptide(L)'
;MKIFKNKLKIHFFNKLLFFSIKGNFAMISAIMIPLFAFLLGIVLLTSNYLLHKYSVESASEEALNHGMSLICSQDDITRDDLKKIILNDLIVILKKNNFTKQEADLVAKNSKIDITTLISDSKNPRSYHFYIKSVYKIPLDEITKIFYPKDLTIVTHVNKIATCHYKSYVILPNPRARTLYSPWDSIHKGTVTAINSIIEDKNIAYMIINGSMTSFRSDYSTEIQQFNHVYASLKVPIFRSIGTRDYVDNKGNCHDTSQDTSISLSAYSCSFTALNDLSWRIINEYKKLPGINYDLRKWKEGFLFKTHHIEGSLAYTWNDKNIHFVQLNNSLFYIAHYSSGLMSFDCQINPMISPIGRELTSPWLQRDLEKARKENKAIILFVDNMYQNPHPTPVQKNEFNNLVAKYKIAAIFSGEGPDHREEFFYDNNHVTKFYNTGAVIPHYGKFILLENRGHSLDVSIYNHHNGEAILTKKMPSITLPSY
;
A
#
# COMPACT_ATOMS: atom_id res chain seq x y z
N MET A 1 -42.15 6.77 32.26
CA MET A 1 -42.11 7.29 33.65
C MET A 1 -43.06 8.47 33.82
N LYS A 2 -44.39 8.24 33.70
CA LYS A 2 -45.42 9.30 33.69
C LYS A 2 -46.54 9.08 34.74
N ILE A 3 -46.30 8.22 35.74
CA ILE A 3 -47.31 7.80 36.73
C ILE A 3 -47.04 8.29 38.16
N PHE A 4 -45.92 8.97 38.43
CA PHE A 4 -45.69 9.62 39.75
C PHE A 4 -46.02 11.12 39.70
N LYS A 5 -47.30 11.48 39.53
CA LYS A 5 -47.75 12.88 39.56
C LYS A 5 -48.43 13.26 40.89
N ASN A 6 -47.64 13.95 41.70
CA ASN A 6 -47.95 15.19 42.43
C ASN A 6 -48.86 15.29 43.65
N LYS A 7 -49.72 14.33 44.05
CA LYS A 7 -50.49 14.50 45.31
C LYS A 7 -49.84 13.93 46.57
N LEU A 8 -49.02 12.88 46.46
CA LEU A 8 -48.40 12.24 47.63
C LEU A 8 -47.17 13.01 48.18
N LYS A 9 -46.48 13.78 47.33
CA LYS A 9 -45.22 14.44 47.70
C LYS A 9 -45.39 15.64 48.64
N ILE A 10 -46.42 16.46 48.47
CA ILE A 10 -46.53 17.71 49.24
C ILE A 10 -47.05 17.44 50.66
N HIS A 11 -48.02 16.55 50.83
CA HIS A 11 -48.60 16.31 52.15
C HIS A 11 -47.65 15.54 53.08
N PHE A 12 -46.92 14.55 52.55
CA PHE A 12 -45.95 13.77 53.34
C PHE A 12 -44.74 14.63 53.76
N PHE A 13 -44.18 15.43 52.84
CA PHE A 13 -43.07 16.34 53.16
C PHE A 13 -43.48 17.43 54.16
N ASN A 14 -44.67 18.02 54.00
CA ASN A 14 -45.16 19.02 54.95
C ASN A 14 -45.39 18.42 56.35
N LYS A 15 -45.82 17.16 56.44
CA LYS A 15 -45.98 16.45 57.72
C LYS A 15 -44.63 16.13 58.36
N LEU A 16 -43.63 15.75 57.57
CA LEU A 16 -42.24 15.55 58.02
C LEU A 16 -41.61 16.84 58.54
N LEU A 17 -41.79 17.95 57.81
CA LEU A 17 -41.37 19.29 58.23
C LEU A 17 -42.08 19.73 59.52
N PHE A 18 -43.37 19.42 59.66
CA PHE A 18 -44.12 19.71 60.89
C PHE A 18 -43.58 18.94 62.11
N PHE A 19 -43.23 17.66 61.95
CA PHE A 19 -42.58 16.88 63.02
C PHE A 19 -41.17 17.37 63.33
N SER A 20 -40.46 17.92 62.34
CA SER A 20 -39.15 18.55 62.52
C SER A 20 -39.20 19.80 63.40
N ILE A 21 -40.25 20.62 63.28
CA ILE A 21 -40.40 21.86 64.06
C ILE A 21 -40.59 21.57 65.56
N LYS A 22 -41.05 20.36 65.93
CA LYS A 22 -41.22 19.94 67.33
C LYS A 22 -39.97 19.30 67.97
N GLY A 23 -38.79 19.38 67.34
CA GLY A 23 -37.52 18.94 67.92
C GLY A 23 -37.27 17.43 67.93
N ASN A 24 -38.06 16.62 67.21
CA ASN A 24 -37.86 15.17 67.17
C ASN A 24 -36.85 14.76 66.07
N PHE A 25 -35.58 15.13 66.30
CA PHE A 25 -34.47 14.86 65.39
C PHE A 25 -34.30 13.37 65.05
N ALA A 26 -34.66 12.49 65.98
CA ALA A 26 -34.62 11.04 65.80
C ALA A 26 -35.57 10.58 64.67
N MET A 27 -36.78 11.14 64.58
CA MET A 27 -37.77 10.77 63.56
C MET A 27 -37.34 11.21 62.16
N ILE A 28 -36.75 12.41 62.03
CA ILE A 28 -36.19 12.89 60.76
C ILE A 28 -35.03 11.99 60.34
N SER A 29 -34.11 11.67 61.25
CA SER A 29 -32.94 10.85 60.97
C SER A 29 -33.35 9.43 60.53
N ALA A 30 -34.35 8.84 61.19
CA ALA A 30 -34.88 7.52 60.85
C ALA A 30 -35.49 7.44 59.44
N ILE A 31 -35.92 8.57 58.86
CA ILE A 31 -36.49 8.62 57.51
C ILE A 31 -35.45 9.07 56.47
N MET A 32 -34.65 10.09 56.80
CA MET A 32 -33.68 10.67 55.89
C MET A 32 -32.49 9.75 55.62
N ILE A 33 -32.00 9.01 56.61
CA ILE A 33 -30.86 8.09 56.44
C ILE A 33 -31.20 6.99 55.41
N PRO A 34 -32.33 6.24 55.54
CA PRO A 34 -32.72 5.26 54.53
C PRO A 34 -32.98 5.88 53.15
N LEU A 35 -33.55 7.09 53.09
CA LEU A 35 -33.80 7.79 51.84
C LEU A 35 -32.50 8.18 51.12
N PHE A 36 -31.52 8.71 51.85
CA PHE A 36 -30.21 9.04 51.29
C PHE A 36 -29.46 7.78 50.86
N ALA A 37 -29.48 6.70 51.65
CA ALA A 37 -28.91 5.42 51.27
C ALA A 37 -29.56 4.87 49.99
N PHE A 38 -30.88 4.99 49.87
CA PHE A 38 -31.62 4.61 48.67
C PHE A 38 -31.23 5.44 47.44
N LEU A 39 -31.18 6.77 47.57
CA LEU A 39 -30.77 7.66 46.49
C LEU A 39 -29.31 7.41 46.07
N LEU A 40 -28.41 7.23 47.02
CA LEU A 40 -27.00 6.89 46.76
C LEU A 40 -26.90 5.54 46.03
N GLY A 41 -27.66 4.54 46.46
CA GLY A 41 -27.74 3.23 45.80
C GLY A 41 -28.20 3.34 44.34
N ILE A 42 -29.23 4.16 44.06
CA ILE A 42 -29.68 4.43 42.69
C ILE A 42 -28.57 5.10 41.87
N VAL A 43 -27.90 6.11 42.42
CA VAL A 43 -26.83 6.84 41.72
C VAL A 43 -25.65 5.92 41.41
N LEU A 44 -25.19 5.13 42.38
CA LEU A 44 -24.09 4.18 42.20
C LEU A 44 -24.44 3.12 41.15
N LEU A 45 -25.66 2.56 41.21
CA LEU A 45 -26.10 1.56 40.25
C LEU A 45 -26.22 2.12 38.83
N THR A 46 -26.77 3.34 38.70
CA THR A 46 -26.90 4.00 37.40
C THR A 46 -25.53 4.32 36.81
N SER A 47 -24.61 4.83 37.63
CA SER A 47 -23.22 5.08 37.23
C SER A 47 -22.53 3.80 36.80
N ASN A 48 -22.68 2.71 37.56
CA ASN A 48 -22.10 1.43 37.22
C ASN A 48 -22.68 0.85 35.93
N TYR A 49 -24.00 0.93 35.75
CA TYR A 49 -24.68 0.53 34.52
C TYR A 49 -24.15 1.29 33.31
N LEU A 50 -24.03 2.62 33.41
CA LEU A 50 -23.51 3.45 32.32
C LEU A 50 -22.05 3.12 32.03
N LEU A 51 -21.22 2.96 33.05
CA LEU A 51 -19.80 2.58 32.90
C LEU A 51 -19.67 1.24 32.17
N HIS A 52 -20.36 0.19 32.61
CA HIS A 52 -20.33 -1.10 31.93
C HIS A 52 -20.88 -1.01 30.51
N LYS A 53 -21.93 -0.22 30.27
CA LYS A 53 -22.49 -0.03 28.94
C LYS A 53 -21.45 0.56 27.99
N TYR A 54 -20.80 1.65 28.38
CA TYR A 54 -19.77 2.30 27.56
C TYR A 54 -18.56 1.39 27.36
N SER A 55 -18.13 0.65 28.39
CA SER A 55 -17.03 -0.30 28.26
C SER A 55 -17.34 -1.45 27.28
N VAL A 56 -18.56 -1.99 27.30
CA VAL A 56 -18.98 -3.04 26.36
C VAL A 56 -19.10 -2.49 24.93
N GLU A 57 -19.65 -1.28 24.77
CA GLU A 57 -19.77 -0.62 23.48
C GLU A 57 -18.41 -0.30 22.86
N SER A 58 -17.50 0.31 23.64
CA SER A 58 -16.13 0.61 23.22
C SER A 58 -15.33 -0.65 22.88
N ALA A 59 -15.46 -1.72 23.69
CA ALA A 59 -14.78 -2.98 23.42
C ALA A 59 -15.32 -3.65 22.14
N SER A 60 -16.62 -3.55 21.89
CA SER A 60 -17.25 -4.05 20.67
C SER A 60 -16.78 -3.27 19.43
N GLU A 61 -16.61 -1.96 19.55
CA GLU A 61 -16.10 -1.10 18.48
C GLU A 61 -14.63 -1.41 18.14
N GLU A 62 -13.76 -1.54 19.15
CA GLU A 62 -12.35 -1.87 18.95
C GLU A 62 -12.18 -3.28 18.35
N ALA A 63 -12.93 -4.27 18.82
CA ALA A 63 -12.95 -5.62 18.25
C ALA A 63 -13.41 -5.64 16.79
N LEU A 64 -14.47 -4.87 16.46
CA LEU A 64 -14.92 -4.73 15.07
C LEU A 64 -13.85 -4.08 14.19
N ASN A 65 -13.20 -3.01 14.65
CA ASN A 65 -12.15 -2.33 13.88
C ASN A 65 -10.99 -3.27 13.52
N HIS A 66 -10.61 -4.18 14.43
CA HIS A 66 -9.62 -5.21 14.12
C HIS A 66 -10.15 -6.22 13.09
N GLY A 67 -11.38 -6.70 13.23
CA GLY A 67 -11.99 -7.58 12.22
C GLY A 67 -12.08 -6.92 10.83
N MET A 68 -12.36 -5.61 10.78
CA MET A 68 -12.42 -4.84 9.54
C MET A 68 -11.04 -4.72 8.87
N SER A 69 -9.95 -4.57 9.63
CA SER A 69 -8.62 -4.54 9.02
C SER A 69 -8.22 -5.91 8.45
N LEU A 70 -8.63 -7.01 9.11
CA LEU A 70 -8.36 -8.37 8.67
C LEU A 70 -9.11 -8.74 7.38
N ILE A 71 -10.41 -8.41 7.26
CA ILE A 71 -11.18 -8.75 6.06
C ILE A 71 -10.67 -8.04 4.80
N CYS A 72 -10.04 -6.88 4.96
CA CYS A 72 -9.46 -6.12 3.85
C CYS A 72 -8.03 -6.54 3.52
N SER A 73 -7.36 -7.30 4.41
CA SER A 73 -5.96 -7.67 4.28
C SER A 73 -5.71 -9.16 4.02
N GLN A 74 -6.69 -10.03 4.28
CA GLN A 74 -6.56 -11.49 4.13
C GLN A 74 -7.65 -12.04 3.21
N ASP A 75 -7.28 -12.57 2.05
CA ASP A 75 -8.23 -13.14 1.08
C ASP A 75 -8.80 -14.51 1.52
N ASP A 76 -8.08 -15.24 2.38
CA ASP A 76 -8.42 -16.61 2.76
C ASP A 76 -9.27 -16.68 4.05
N ILE A 77 -9.52 -15.53 4.70
CA ILE A 77 -10.28 -15.51 5.95
C ILE A 77 -11.78 -15.62 5.64
N THR A 78 -12.39 -16.69 6.13
CA THR A 78 -13.85 -16.84 5.99
C THR A 78 -14.57 -15.88 6.94
N ARG A 79 -15.82 -15.54 6.64
CA ARG A 79 -16.64 -14.71 7.55
C ARG A 79 -16.80 -15.35 8.92
N ASP A 80 -16.81 -16.68 9.00
CA ASP A 80 -16.96 -17.39 10.27
C ASP A 80 -15.66 -17.40 11.08
N ASP A 81 -14.49 -17.45 10.42
CA ASP A 81 -13.20 -17.26 11.10
C ASP A 81 -13.10 -15.83 11.64
N LEU A 82 -13.55 -14.85 10.86
CA LEU A 82 -13.54 -13.46 11.29
C LEU A 82 -14.45 -13.21 12.49
N LYS A 83 -15.65 -13.82 12.53
CA LYS A 83 -16.53 -13.77 13.71
C LYS A 83 -15.83 -14.33 14.95
N LYS A 84 -15.11 -15.45 14.83
CA LYS A 84 -14.37 -16.04 15.96
C LYS A 84 -13.27 -15.10 16.45
N ILE A 85 -12.53 -14.48 15.54
CA ILE A 85 -11.47 -13.52 15.89
C ILE A 85 -12.06 -12.31 16.61
N ILE A 86 -13.11 -11.69 16.06
CA ILE A 86 -13.77 -10.54 16.70
C ILE A 86 -14.28 -10.90 18.11
N LEU A 87 -14.87 -12.08 18.30
CA LEU A 87 -15.33 -12.52 19.63
C LEU A 87 -14.16 -12.72 20.60
N ASN A 88 -13.03 -13.28 20.14
CA ASN A 88 -11.84 -13.42 20.96
C ASN A 88 -11.24 -12.06 21.34
N ASP A 89 -11.19 -11.12 20.41
CA ASP A 89 -10.71 -9.76 20.68
C ASP A 89 -11.62 -9.04 21.67
N LEU A 90 -12.94 -9.18 21.52
CA LEU A 90 -13.91 -8.65 22.49
C LEU A 90 -13.61 -9.15 23.91
N ILE A 91 -13.30 -10.45 24.07
CA ILE A 91 -12.92 -11.01 25.38
C ILE A 91 -11.65 -10.34 25.93
N VAL A 92 -10.63 -10.18 25.09
CA VAL A 92 -9.34 -9.58 25.48
C VAL A 92 -9.52 -8.11 25.89
N ILE A 93 -10.28 -7.34 25.11
CA ILE A 93 -10.51 -5.92 25.35
C ILE A 93 -11.41 -5.71 26.57
N LEU A 94 -12.43 -6.53 26.78
CA LEU A 94 -13.25 -6.49 27.99
C LEU A 94 -12.42 -6.75 29.26
N LYS A 95 -11.49 -7.72 29.23
CA LYS A 95 -10.56 -7.96 30.35
C LYS A 95 -9.68 -6.75 30.64
N LYS A 96 -9.22 -6.05 29.61
CA LYS A 96 -8.47 -4.78 29.75
C LYS A 96 -9.33 -3.68 30.38
N ASN A 97 -10.65 -3.72 30.17
CA ASN A 97 -11.62 -2.80 30.76
C ASN A 97 -12.20 -3.31 32.11
N ASN A 98 -11.42 -4.08 32.87
CA ASN A 98 -11.74 -4.58 34.21
C ASN A 98 -12.92 -5.56 34.31
N PHE A 99 -13.34 -6.21 33.22
CA PHE A 99 -14.26 -7.33 33.31
C PHE A 99 -13.51 -8.57 33.78
N THR A 100 -14.15 -9.37 34.64
CA THR A 100 -13.60 -10.68 34.99
C THR A 100 -13.60 -11.59 33.75
N LYS A 101 -12.77 -12.65 33.77
CA LYS A 101 -12.75 -13.64 32.69
C LYS A 101 -14.13 -14.22 32.42
N GLN A 102 -14.87 -14.59 33.46
CA GLN A 102 -16.20 -15.18 33.35
C GLN A 102 -17.21 -14.23 32.71
N GLU A 103 -17.17 -12.94 33.09
CA GLU A 103 -18.05 -11.94 32.49
C GLU A 103 -17.71 -11.70 31.03
N ALA A 104 -16.42 -11.52 30.69
CA ALA A 104 -15.99 -11.33 29.31
C ALA A 104 -16.40 -12.52 28.41
N ASP A 105 -16.18 -13.75 28.88
CA ASP A 105 -16.57 -14.96 28.17
C ASP A 105 -18.11 -15.04 27.99
N LEU A 106 -18.88 -14.62 29.00
CA LEU A 106 -20.35 -14.59 28.94
C LEU A 106 -20.86 -13.53 27.95
N VAL A 107 -20.26 -12.34 27.93
CA VAL A 107 -20.60 -11.29 26.96
C VAL A 107 -20.35 -11.79 25.55
N ALA A 108 -19.17 -12.34 25.26
CA ALA A 108 -18.84 -12.87 23.94
C ALA A 108 -19.78 -14.01 23.53
N LYS A 109 -20.06 -14.96 24.43
CA LYS A 109 -21.00 -16.06 24.18
C LYS A 109 -22.42 -15.59 23.82
N ASN A 110 -22.88 -14.51 24.45
CA ASN A 110 -24.22 -13.96 24.21
C ASN A 110 -24.25 -12.94 23.07
N SER A 111 -23.10 -12.55 22.54
CA SER A 111 -22.99 -11.59 21.46
C SER A 111 -23.31 -12.26 20.12
N LYS A 112 -23.93 -11.49 19.22
CA LYS A 112 -24.20 -11.92 17.84
C LYS A 112 -23.48 -11.00 16.88
N ILE A 113 -22.70 -11.58 15.97
CA ILE A 113 -21.99 -10.85 14.92
C ILE A 113 -22.60 -11.22 13.58
N ASP A 114 -22.93 -10.19 12.79
CA ASP A 114 -23.30 -10.31 11.40
C ASP A 114 -22.29 -9.55 10.53
N ILE A 115 -21.91 -10.17 9.41
CA ILE A 115 -20.95 -9.63 8.45
C ILE A 115 -21.55 -9.85 7.07
N THR A 116 -22.03 -8.78 6.47
CA THR A 116 -22.70 -8.81 5.18
C THR A 116 -21.88 -8.02 4.16
N THR A 117 -21.81 -8.53 2.93
CA THR A 117 -21.19 -7.76 1.84
C THR A 117 -22.23 -6.80 1.30
N LEU A 118 -21.95 -5.50 1.37
CA LEU A 118 -22.73 -4.47 0.73
C LEU A 118 -22.25 -4.39 -0.72
N ILE A 119 -23.11 -4.84 -1.65
CA ILE A 119 -23.06 -4.69 -3.12
C ILE A 119 -21.64 -4.41 -3.68
N SER A 120 -21.03 -5.46 -4.23
CA SER A 120 -19.88 -5.35 -5.14
C SER A 120 -20.41 -5.11 -6.56
N ASP A 121 -20.70 -3.86 -6.94
CA ASP A 121 -20.78 -3.55 -8.38
C ASP A 121 -19.36 -3.26 -8.90
N SER A 122 -19.13 -3.32 -10.21
CA SER A 122 -17.78 -3.09 -10.79
C SER A 122 -17.22 -1.69 -10.51
N LYS A 123 -18.05 -0.75 -10.02
CA LYS A 123 -17.69 0.64 -9.76
C LYS A 123 -17.43 0.93 -8.27
N ASN A 124 -17.81 0.04 -7.36
CA ASN A 124 -17.72 0.26 -5.92
C ASN A 124 -16.77 -0.75 -5.24
N PRO A 125 -15.82 -0.26 -4.42
CA PRO A 125 -14.92 -1.12 -3.64
C PRO A 125 -15.72 -2.09 -2.75
N ARG A 126 -15.26 -3.35 -2.65
CA ARG A 126 -15.86 -4.36 -1.77
C ARG A 126 -16.05 -3.78 -0.39
N SER A 127 -17.32 -3.60 -0.03
CA SER A 127 -17.72 -3.01 1.24
C SER A 127 -18.37 -4.09 2.09
N TYR A 128 -18.01 -4.12 3.36
CA TYR A 128 -18.53 -5.06 4.33
C TYR A 128 -19.23 -4.28 5.43
N HIS A 129 -20.48 -4.64 5.71
CA HIS A 129 -21.21 -4.17 6.86
C HIS A 129 -21.00 -5.14 8.01
N PHE A 130 -20.39 -4.63 9.07
CA PHE A 130 -20.17 -5.32 10.33
C PHE A 130 -21.20 -4.85 11.34
N TYR A 131 -21.88 -5.79 11.95
CA TYR A 131 -22.81 -5.54 13.03
C TYR A 131 -22.51 -6.49 14.19
N ILE A 132 -22.36 -5.92 15.39
CA ILE A 132 -22.30 -6.69 16.63
C ILE A 132 -23.39 -6.23 17.58
N LYS A 133 -24.16 -7.20 18.07
CA LYS A 133 -25.09 -7.03 19.17
C LYS A 133 -24.50 -7.71 20.40
N SER A 134 -24.01 -6.93 21.35
CA SER A 134 -23.42 -7.45 22.58
C SER A 134 -24.44 -7.42 23.72
N VAL A 135 -24.48 -8.49 24.51
CA VAL A 135 -25.45 -8.64 25.62
C VAL A 135 -24.71 -9.00 26.90
N TYR A 136 -24.79 -8.13 27.90
CA TYR A 136 -24.19 -8.32 29.22
C TYR A 136 -25.26 -8.29 30.31
N LYS A 137 -25.31 -9.32 31.14
CA LYS A 137 -26.15 -9.36 32.34
C LYS A 137 -25.28 -8.97 33.52
N ILE A 138 -25.54 -7.79 34.10
CA ILE A 138 -24.76 -7.29 35.23
C ILE A 138 -25.08 -8.17 36.45
N PRO A 139 -24.07 -8.76 37.12
CA PRO A 139 -24.29 -9.44 38.39
C PRO A 139 -24.69 -8.40 39.44
N LEU A 140 -25.86 -8.59 40.06
CA LEU A 140 -26.35 -7.75 41.15
C LEU A 140 -26.08 -8.43 42.49
N ASP A 141 -25.54 -7.69 43.44
CA ASP A 141 -25.46 -8.13 44.83
C ASP A 141 -26.85 -8.17 45.48
N GLU A 142 -26.94 -8.86 46.62
CA GLU A 142 -28.21 -9.07 47.34
C GLU A 142 -28.89 -7.76 47.76
N ILE A 143 -28.13 -6.72 48.11
CA ILE A 143 -28.71 -5.43 48.50
C ILE A 143 -29.30 -4.75 47.26
N THR A 144 -28.59 -4.75 46.14
CA THR A 144 -29.06 -4.16 44.89
C THR A 144 -30.32 -4.85 44.35
N LYS A 145 -30.45 -6.17 44.53
CA LYS A 145 -31.65 -6.94 44.15
C LYS A 145 -32.92 -6.49 44.87
N ILE A 146 -32.80 -5.96 46.10
CA ILE A 146 -33.94 -5.41 46.86
C ILE A 146 -34.56 -4.23 46.09
N PHE A 147 -33.71 -3.41 45.48
CA PHE A 147 -34.14 -2.22 44.74
C PHE A 147 -34.50 -2.53 43.29
N TYR A 148 -33.89 -3.57 42.71
CA TYR A 148 -34.08 -3.98 41.31
C TYR A 148 -34.26 -5.50 41.22
N PRO A 149 -35.50 -6.01 41.33
CA PRO A 149 -35.78 -7.45 41.35
C PRO A 149 -35.63 -8.14 39.98
N LYS A 150 -35.25 -7.39 38.93
CA LYS A 150 -35.02 -7.92 37.58
C LYS A 150 -33.55 -7.75 37.22
N ASP A 151 -32.98 -8.77 36.58
CA ASP A 151 -31.63 -8.72 36.05
C ASP A 151 -31.43 -7.48 35.17
N LEU A 152 -30.40 -6.69 35.49
CA LEU A 152 -30.00 -5.57 34.66
C LEU A 152 -29.23 -6.09 33.45
N THR A 153 -29.86 -5.99 32.27
CA THR A 153 -29.26 -6.40 31.01
C THR A 153 -28.85 -5.16 30.21
N ILE A 154 -27.56 -5.08 29.88
CA ILE A 154 -27.02 -4.15 28.89
C ILE A 154 -27.10 -4.82 27.52
N VAL A 155 -27.65 -4.08 26.55
CA VAL A 155 -27.62 -4.45 25.14
C VAL A 155 -27.00 -3.29 24.38
N THR A 156 -25.90 -3.55 23.67
CA THR A 156 -25.25 -2.58 22.79
C THR A 156 -25.33 -3.05 21.35
N HIS A 157 -25.35 -2.08 20.44
CA HIS A 157 -25.45 -2.31 19.00
C HIS A 157 -24.37 -1.45 18.34
N VAL A 158 -23.34 -2.07 17.79
CA VAL A 158 -22.29 -1.36 17.05
C VAL A 158 -22.37 -1.79 15.59
N ASN A 159 -22.47 -0.81 14.70
CA ASN A 159 -22.52 -0.99 13.25
C ASN A 159 -21.33 -0.25 12.64
N LYS A 160 -20.60 -0.89 11.73
CA LYS A 160 -19.49 -0.30 10.98
C LYS A 160 -19.53 -0.75 9.53
N ILE A 161 -19.05 0.11 8.63
CA ILE A 161 -18.86 -0.22 7.23
C ILE A 161 -17.36 -0.18 6.96
N ALA A 162 -16.80 -1.29 6.49
CA ALA A 162 -15.42 -1.37 6.02
C ALA A 162 -15.42 -1.33 4.50
N THR A 163 -14.75 -0.33 3.93
CA THR A 163 -14.53 -0.27 2.49
C THR A 163 -13.09 -0.65 2.20
N CYS A 164 -12.88 -1.81 1.57
CA CYS A 164 -11.54 -2.30 1.28
C CYS A 164 -11.01 -1.61 0.02
N HIS A 165 -10.43 -0.41 0.19
CA HIS A 165 -9.73 0.30 -0.87
C HIS A 165 -8.30 -0.24 -1.03
N TYR A 166 -8.16 -1.45 -1.59
CA TYR A 166 -6.85 -1.89 -2.07
C TYR A 166 -6.55 -1.18 -3.39
N LYS A 167 -5.30 -0.77 -3.58
CA LYS A 167 -4.82 -0.15 -4.81
C LYS A 167 -3.82 -1.11 -5.43
N SER A 168 -3.93 -1.36 -6.72
CA SER A 168 -3.04 -2.31 -7.39
C SER A 168 -2.17 -1.66 -8.44
N TYR A 169 -1.05 -2.31 -8.74
CA TYR A 169 -0.07 -1.84 -9.71
C TYR A 169 0.28 -2.99 -10.65
N VAL A 170 0.45 -2.68 -11.92
CA VAL A 170 0.96 -3.66 -12.89
C VAL A 170 2.46 -3.43 -13.06
N ILE A 171 3.26 -4.48 -13.06
CA ILE A 171 4.65 -4.44 -13.55
C ILE A 171 4.70 -5.24 -14.84
N LEU A 172 5.22 -4.60 -15.88
CA LEU A 172 5.49 -5.22 -17.16
C LEU A 172 7.01 -5.24 -17.38
N PRO A 173 7.67 -6.39 -17.20
CA PRO A 173 9.10 -6.48 -17.37
C PRO A 173 9.49 -6.61 -18.85
N ASN A 174 10.54 -5.89 -19.24
CA ASN A 174 11.25 -6.09 -20.51
C ASN A 174 10.33 -6.34 -21.73
N PRO A 175 9.34 -5.47 -22.03
CA PRO A 175 8.41 -5.72 -23.13
C PRO A 175 9.10 -5.85 -24.48
N ARG A 176 10.23 -5.16 -24.71
CA ARG A 176 11.13 -5.36 -25.87
C ARG A 176 10.40 -5.40 -27.22
N ALA A 177 9.73 -4.29 -27.56
CA ALA A 177 9.08 -4.09 -28.85
C ALA A 177 10.03 -4.40 -30.01
N ARG A 178 9.49 -5.05 -31.05
CA ARG A 178 10.25 -5.59 -32.18
C ARG A 178 9.45 -5.54 -33.47
N THR A 179 10.03 -4.93 -34.50
CA THR A 179 9.37 -4.61 -35.78
C THR A 179 9.44 -5.72 -36.83
N LEU A 180 10.38 -6.68 -36.71
CA LEU A 180 10.64 -7.72 -37.73
C LEU A 180 10.10 -9.10 -37.32
N TYR A 181 9.16 -9.64 -38.11
CA TYR A 181 8.67 -11.04 -38.06
C TYR A 181 8.36 -11.56 -36.65
N SER A 182 7.69 -10.74 -35.83
CA SER A 182 7.40 -11.08 -34.44
C SER A 182 5.90 -11.08 -34.15
N PRO A 183 5.35 -12.06 -33.40
CA PRO A 183 3.98 -12.02 -32.89
C PRO A 183 3.78 -10.97 -31.79
N TRP A 184 4.77 -10.11 -31.53
CA TRP A 184 4.83 -9.13 -30.45
C TRP A 184 3.55 -8.28 -30.34
N ASP A 185 3.11 -7.71 -31.46
CA ASP A 185 1.92 -6.86 -31.52
C ASP A 185 0.67 -7.58 -31.01
N SER A 186 0.43 -8.80 -31.52
CA SER A 186 -0.74 -9.60 -31.17
C SER A 186 -0.74 -9.97 -29.68
N ILE A 187 0.42 -10.42 -29.20
CA ILE A 187 0.62 -10.78 -27.80
C ILE A 187 0.37 -9.58 -26.89
N HIS A 188 1.02 -8.45 -27.15
CA HIS A 188 0.92 -7.29 -26.25
C HIS A 188 -0.42 -6.54 -26.38
N LYS A 189 -1.10 -6.59 -27.54
CA LYS A 189 -2.52 -6.20 -27.64
C LYS A 189 -3.40 -7.09 -26.76
N GLY A 190 -3.12 -8.40 -26.73
CA GLY A 190 -3.75 -9.35 -25.80
C GLY A 190 -3.47 -9.01 -24.34
N THR A 191 -2.23 -8.68 -24.00
CA THR A 191 -1.82 -8.24 -22.65
C THR A 191 -2.54 -6.95 -22.23
N VAL A 192 -2.60 -5.94 -23.10
CA VAL A 192 -3.31 -4.69 -22.80
C VAL A 192 -4.80 -4.95 -22.60
N THR A 193 -5.41 -5.82 -23.42
CA THR A 193 -6.82 -6.21 -23.26
C THR A 193 -7.04 -6.93 -21.92
N ALA A 194 -6.15 -7.85 -21.56
CA ALA A 194 -6.20 -8.58 -20.30
C ALA A 194 -6.01 -7.65 -19.08
N ILE A 195 -5.06 -6.72 -19.12
CA ILE A 195 -4.91 -5.72 -18.04
C ILE A 195 -6.19 -4.89 -17.96
N ASN A 196 -6.68 -4.37 -19.09
CA ASN A 196 -7.90 -3.57 -19.15
C ASN A 196 -9.14 -4.31 -18.59
N SER A 197 -9.21 -5.64 -18.75
CA SER A 197 -10.34 -6.44 -18.25
C SER A 197 -10.39 -6.54 -16.72
N ILE A 198 -9.28 -6.26 -16.02
CA ILE A 198 -9.17 -6.34 -14.56
C ILE A 198 -8.91 -4.99 -13.88
N ILE A 199 -8.84 -3.87 -14.61
CA ILE A 199 -8.58 -2.55 -14.00
C ILE A 199 -9.60 -2.19 -12.92
N GLU A 200 -10.89 -2.35 -13.21
CA GLU A 200 -11.98 -2.02 -12.29
C GLU A 200 -11.98 -2.97 -11.08
N ASP A 201 -11.99 -4.30 -11.32
CA ASP A 201 -12.01 -5.33 -10.26
C ASP A 201 -10.78 -5.25 -9.33
N LYS A 202 -9.60 -4.99 -9.89
CA LYS A 202 -8.35 -4.94 -9.15
C LYS A 202 -7.95 -3.53 -8.69
N ASN A 203 -8.75 -2.52 -9.02
CA ASN A 203 -8.45 -1.10 -8.74
C ASN A 203 -7.00 -0.74 -9.14
N ILE A 204 -6.65 -1.04 -10.39
CA ILE A 204 -5.30 -0.82 -10.92
C ILE A 204 -5.10 0.66 -11.16
N ALA A 205 -4.06 1.23 -10.55
CA ALA A 205 -3.80 2.66 -10.63
C ALA A 205 -2.90 3.04 -11.81
N TYR A 206 -1.87 2.23 -12.06
CA TYR A 206 -0.87 2.48 -13.10
C TYR A 206 -0.07 1.22 -13.40
N MET A 207 0.63 1.25 -14.53
CA MET A 207 1.59 0.25 -14.95
C MET A 207 3.02 0.80 -14.83
N ILE A 208 3.94 -0.02 -14.34
CA ILE A 208 5.37 0.24 -14.26
C ILE A 208 6.06 -0.66 -15.28
N ILE A 209 6.86 -0.08 -16.16
CA ILE A 209 7.80 -0.85 -16.96
C ILE A 209 9.05 -1.10 -16.13
N ASN A 210 9.51 -2.35 -16.07
CA ASN A 210 10.78 -2.70 -15.46
C ASN A 210 11.74 -3.23 -16.52
N GLY A 211 12.70 -2.39 -16.93
CA GLY A 211 13.69 -2.73 -17.94
C GLY A 211 13.36 -2.30 -19.36
N SER A 212 13.95 -3.01 -20.34
CA SER A 212 14.04 -2.55 -21.73
C SER A 212 12.69 -2.49 -22.45
N MET A 213 12.35 -1.33 -23.01
CA MET A 213 11.14 -1.17 -23.82
C MET A 213 11.29 -1.71 -25.24
N THR A 214 12.49 -1.65 -25.79
CA THR A 214 12.81 -2.00 -27.18
C THR A 214 13.78 -3.19 -27.26
N SER A 215 13.88 -3.83 -28.44
CA SER A 215 14.60 -5.10 -28.60
C SER A 215 16.07 -4.94 -28.99
N PHE A 216 16.51 -3.70 -29.25
CA PHE A 216 17.82 -3.32 -29.73
C PHE A 216 18.08 -3.73 -31.18
N ARG A 217 17.68 -2.87 -32.13
CA ARG A 217 18.16 -2.83 -33.53
C ARG A 217 18.24 -1.37 -34.01
N SER A 218 18.82 -1.13 -35.18
CA SER A 218 19.01 0.19 -35.84
C SER A 218 17.72 0.99 -36.12
N ASP A 219 16.64 0.71 -35.40
CA ASP A 219 15.28 1.13 -35.64
C ASP A 219 14.53 1.41 -34.32
N TYR A 220 15.24 1.92 -33.29
CA TYR A 220 14.66 2.30 -32.00
C TYR A 220 13.40 3.14 -32.16
N SER A 221 13.41 4.08 -33.11
CA SER A 221 12.29 4.98 -33.39
C SER A 221 11.04 4.21 -33.83
N THR A 222 11.17 3.17 -34.66
CA THR A 222 10.00 2.35 -35.04
C THR A 222 9.60 1.40 -33.92
N GLU A 223 10.55 0.80 -33.20
CA GLU A 223 10.23 -0.06 -32.04
C GLU A 223 9.51 0.70 -30.93
N ILE A 224 9.91 1.94 -30.62
CA ILE A 224 9.23 2.76 -29.63
C ILE A 224 7.88 3.28 -30.13
N GLN A 225 7.74 3.57 -31.43
CA GLN A 225 6.44 3.89 -32.03
C GLN A 225 5.48 2.69 -31.96
N GLN A 226 5.96 1.49 -32.24
CA GLN A 226 5.20 0.25 -32.11
C GLN A 226 4.77 0.03 -30.64
N PHE A 227 5.69 0.21 -29.69
CA PHE A 227 5.37 0.19 -28.26
C PHE A 227 4.25 1.19 -27.92
N ASN A 228 4.43 2.45 -28.31
CA ASN A 228 3.46 3.51 -28.07
C ASN A 228 2.10 3.17 -28.69
N HIS A 229 2.08 2.64 -29.90
CA HIS A 229 0.85 2.27 -30.60
C HIS A 229 0.07 1.17 -29.87
N VAL A 230 0.74 0.09 -29.46
CA VAL A 230 0.08 -1.01 -28.74
C VAL A 230 -0.43 -0.55 -27.38
N TYR A 231 0.40 0.16 -26.61
CA TYR A 231 0.08 0.57 -25.25
C TYR A 231 -0.78 1.84 -25.15
N ALA A 232 -1.04 2.55 -26.25
CA ALA A 232 -1.97 3.68 -26.28
C ALA A 232 -3.40 3.30 -25.85
N SER A 233 -3.78 2.03 -26.00
CA SER A 233 -5.10 1.51 -25.61
C SER A 233 -5.21 1.11 -24.13
N LEU A 234 -4.12 1.18 -23.36
CA LEU A 234 -4.13 0.91 -21.93
C LEU A 234 -4.86 2.04 -21.19
N LYS A 235 -5.83 1.70 -20.34
CA LYS A 235 -6.69 2.69 -19.65
C LYS A 235 -6.08 3.26 -18.36
N VAL A 236 -4.83 2.91 -18.05
CA VAL A 236 -4.08 3.41 -16.89
C VAL A 236 -2.75 4.02 -17.34
N PRO A 237 -2.21 5.02 -16.63
CA PRO A 237 -0.94 5.62 -16.97
C PRO A 237 0.23 4.63 -16.84
N ILE A 238 1.29 4.92 -17.59
CA ILE A 238 2.49 4.08 -17.70
C ILE A 238 3.70 4.86 -17.17
N PHE A 239 4.41 4.29 -16.21
CA PHE A 239 5.71 4.78 -15.75
C PHE A 239 6.82 3.95 -16.38
N ARG A 240 7.54 4.59 -17.29
CA ARG A 240 8.55 3.94 -18.13
C ARG A 240 9.87 3.74 -17.41
N SER A 241 10.55 2.68 -17.79
CA SER A 241 11.97 2.46 -17.52
C SER A 241 12.70 2.37 -18.85
N ILE A 242 14.01 2.55 -18.81
CA ILE A 242 14.91 2.20 -19.91
C ILE A 242 15.91 1.15 -19.42
N GLY A 243 16.19 0.17 -20.27
CA GLY A 243 17.15 -0.88 -19.97
C GLY A 243 18.39 -0.84 -20.86
N THR A 244 19.26 -1.84 -20.70
CA THR A 244 20.48 -2.02 -21.50
C THR A 244 20.20 -1.95 -23.00
N ARG A 245 19.13 -2.59 -23.47
CA ARG A 245 18.77 -2.62 -24.90
C ARG A 245 18.27 -1.28 -25.44
N ASP A 246 17.79 -0.38 -24.59
CA ASP A 246 17.29 0.91 -25.05
C ASP A 246 18.43 1.89 -25.35
N TYR A 247 19.49 1.90 -24.53
CA TYR A 247 20.56 2.91 -24.64
C TYR A 247 22.00 2.41 -24.49
N VAL A 248 22.25 1.27 -23.87
CA VAL A 248 23.61 0.71 -23.71
C VAL A 248 24.06 0.00 -24.97
N ASP A 249 23.27 -0.98 -25.39
CA ASP A 249 23.56 -1.80 -26.55
C ASP A 249 23.26 -1.03 -27.84
N ASN A 250 22.32 -0.08 -27.77
CA ASN A 250 21.74 0.69 -28.88
C ASN A 250 22.66 1.75 -29.52
N LYS A 251 23.89 1.35 -29.84
CA LYS A 251 24.89 2.15 -30.55
C LYS A 251 24.60 2.07 -32.05
N GLY A 252 23.74 2.95 -32.56
CA GLY A 252 23.43 3.08 -33.97
C GLY A 252 22.98 4.49 -34.38
N ASN A 253 22.97 4.73 -35.70
CA ASN A 253 22.41 5.92 -36.31
C ASN A 253 20.89 5.75 -36.44
N CYS A 254 20.13 6.15 -35.44
CA CYS A 254 18.69 6.32 -35.59
C CYS A 254 18.42 7.64 -36.31
N HIS A 255 17.73 7.58 -37.45
CA HIS A 255 17.21 8.76 -38.14
C HIS A 255 15.87 9.14 -37.51
N ASP A 256 15.90 9.87 -36.40
CA ASP A 256 14.69 10.50 -35.89
C ASP A 256 14.41 11.75 -36.74
N THR A 257 13.44 11.64 -37.65
CA THR A 257 12.95 12.76 -38.48
C THR A 257 11.98 13.66 -37.72
N SER A 258 11.60 13.29 -36.48
CA SER A 258 10.52 13.94 -35.72
C SER A 258 10.99 14.93 -34.65
N GLN A 259 12.29 15.01 -34.39
CA GLN A 259 12.87 16.04 -33.54
C GLN A 259 13.82 16.92 -34.35
N ASP A 260 13.82 18.20 -34.00
CA ASP A 260 14.52 19.36 -34.55
C ASP A 260 16.08 19.24 -34.48
N THR A 261 16.60 18.02 -34.61
CA THR A 261 18.00 17.67 -34.71
C THR A 261 18.28 17.31 -36.16
N SER A 262 18.65 18.33 -36.93
CA SER A 262 19.29 18.17 -38.24
C SER A 262 20.31 17.02 -38.20
N ILE A 263 20.02 15.93 -38.92
CA ILE A 263 20.97 14.87 -39.31
C ILE A 263 21.99 14.53 -38.21
N SER A 264 21.57 13.85 -37.14
CA SER A 264 22.53 13.32 -36.17
C SER A 264 23.29 12.14 -36.79
N LEU A 265 24.46 12.41 -37.38
CA LEU A 265 25.42 11.43 -37.90
C LEU A 265 26.19 10.67 -36.78
N SER A 266 25.72 10.76 -35.53
CA SER A 266 26.39 10.13 -34.38
C SER A 266 25.95 8.68 -34.19
N ALA A 267 26.93 7.80 -33.95
CA ALA A 267 26.73 6.40 -33.60
C ALA A 267 25.93 6.19 -32.30
N TYR A 268 25.60 7.25 -31.56
CA TYR A 268 24.82 7.20 -30.32
C TYR A 268 23.43 7.85 -30.44
N SER A 269 22.96 8.13 -31.65
CA SER A 269 21.68 8.83 -31.87
C SER A 269 20.48 8.03 -31.33
N CYS A 270 20.51 6.70 -31.43
CA CYS A 270 19.47 5.85 -30.83
C CYS A 270 19.48 5.92 -29.30
N SER A 271 20.66 5.75 -28.67
CA SER A 271 20.83 5.91 -27.21
C SER A 271 20.34 7.27 -26.73
N PHE A 272 20.72 8.35 -27.43
CA PHE A 272 20.25 9.70 -27.11
C PHE A 272 18.73 9.80 -27.17
N THR A 273 18.08 9.22 -28.18
CA THR A 273 16.62 9.26 -28.31
C THR A 273 15.94 8.62 -27.10
N ALA A 274 16.41 7.47 -26.64
CA ALA A 274 15.89 6.79 -25.45
C ALA A 274 16.09 7.62 -24.16
N LEU A 275 17.30 8.14 -23.96
CA LEU A 275 17.65 9.00 -22.82
C LEU A 275 16.83 10.30 -22.83
N ASN A 276 16.60 10.87 -24.02
CA ASN A 276 15.86 12.10 -24.21
C ASN A 276 14.34 11.92 -23.98
N ASP A 277 13.73 10.80 -24.42
CA ASP A 277 12.33 10.47 -24.12
C ASP A 277 12.12 10.32 -22.61
N LEU A 278 12.91 9.46 -21.94
CA LEU A 278 12.73 9.24 -20.51
C LEU A 278 12.99 10.52 -19.70
N SER A 279 14.06 11.25 -20.00
CA SER A 279 14.36 12.51 -19.31
C SER A 279 13.24 13.55 -19.47
N TRP A 280 12.65 13.65 -20.67
CA TRP A 280 11.52 14.54 -20.90
C TRP A 280 10.29 14.14 -20.09
N ARG A 281 9.99 12.84 -19.99
CA ARG A 281 8.86 12.33 -19.19
C ARG A 281 9.04 12.56 -17.70
N ILE A 282 10.23 12.30 -17.16
CA ILE A 282 10.54 12.55 -15.75
C ILE A 282 10.26 14.02 -15.40
N ILE A 283 10.77 14.95 -16.21
CA ILE A 283 10.67 16.39 -15.96
C ILE A 283 9.24 16.91 -16.18
N ASN A 284 8.54 16.44 -17.23
CA ASN A 284 7.29 17.06 -17.67
C ASN A 284 6.03 16.28 -17.30
N GLU A 285 6.07 14.95 -17.40
CA GLU A 285 4.90 14.09 -17.18
C GLU A 285 4.82 13.58 -15.73
N TYR A 286 5.94 13.12 -15.17
CA TYR A 286 5.97 12.46 -13.86
C TYR A 286 6.04 13.44 -12.69
N LYS A 287 6.31 14.72 -12.93
CA LYS A 287 6.33 15.79 -11.91
C LYS A 287 5.04 15.91 -11.08
N LYS A 288 3.93 15.37 -11.57
CA LYS A 288 2.63 15.35 -10.89
C LYS A 288 2.47 14.20 -9.90
N LEU A 289 3.43 13.26 -9.84
CA LEU A 289 3.36 12.14 -8.93
C LEU A 289 3.62 12.58 -7.48
N PRO A 290 2.89 12.03 -6.50
CA PRO A 290 3.10 12.37 -5.10
C PRO A 290 4.53 12.01 -4.68
N GLY A 291 5.23 12.95 -4.06
CA GLY A 291 6.59 12.73 -3.57
C GLY A 291 7.61 12.40 -4.65
N ILE A 292 7.37 12.82 -5.91
CA ILE A 292 8.32 12.66 -7.01
C ILE A 292 9.68 13.27 -6.65
N ASN A 293 10.74 12.52 -6.92
CA ASN A 293 12.12 12.97 -6.85
C ASN A 293 12.92 12.29 -7.97
N TYR A 294 13.98 12.91 -8.47
CA TYR A 294 14.77 12.34 -9.57
C TYR A 294 16.20 12.86 -9.58
N ASP A 295 17.12 12.05 -10.11
CA ASP A 295 18.52 12.37 -10.32
C ASP A 295 18.78 12.60 -11.82
N LEU A 296 18.46 13.83 -12.25
CA LEU A 296 18.52 14.23 -13.65
C LEU A 296 18.67 15.75 -13.78
N ARG A 297 19.64 16.15 -14.59
CA ARG A 297 19.81 17.52 -15.11
C ARG A 297 19.70 17.49 -16.62
N LYS A 298 18.94 18.43 -17.17
CA LYS A 298 18.77 18.60 -18.61
C LYS A 298 18.84 20.07 -18.97
N TRP A 299 19.71 20.43 -19.90
CA TRP A 299 19.83 21.81 -20.39
C TRP A 299 20.24 21.83 -21.86
N LYS A 300 20.19 23.01 -22.47
CA LYS A 300 20.73 23.25 -23.81
C LYS A 300 21.78 24.35 -23.72
N GLU A 301 22.89 24.18 -24.42
CA GLU A 301 23.99 25.13 -24.45
C GLU A 301 24.43 25.41 -25.90
N GLY A 302 24.97 26.60 -26.16
CA GLY A 302 25.45 27.01 -27.49
C GLY A 302 24.56 28.02 -28.21
N PHE A 303 25.20 28.96 -28.92
CA PHE A 303 24.55 30.10 -29.59
C PHE A 303 24.12 29.78 -31.03
N LEU A 304 25.02 29.19 -31.83
CA LEU A 304 24.76 28.80 -33.23
C LEU A 304 24.32 27.33 -33.37
N PHE A 305 24.94 26.43 -32.61
CA PHE A 305 24.59 25.02 -32.52
C PHE A 305 24.19 24.72 -31.08
N LYS A 306 22.94 24.32 -30.85
CA LYS A 306 22.44 23.99 -29.51
C LYS A 306 22.77 22.54 -29.18
N THR A 307 23.71 22.32 -28.28
CA THR A 307 24.00 21.02 -27.69
C THR A 307 22.95 20.68 -26.64
N HIS A 308 22.36 19.50 -26.74
CA HIS A 308 21.46 18.96 -25.72
C HIS A 308 22.25 18.20 -24.66
N HIS A 309 22.21 18.67 -23.40
CA HIS A 309 22.89 18.01 -22.29
C HIS A 309 21.93 17.23 -21.41
N ILE A 310 22.31 16.00 -21.06
CA ILE A 310 21.62 15.13 -20.09
C ILE A 310 22.66 14.60 -19.11
N GLU A 311 22.50 14.86 -17.83
CA GLU A 311 23.44 14.41 -16.79
C GLU A 311 22.67 13.81 -15.60
N GLY A 312 23.20 12.75 -15.01
CA GLY A 312 22.62 12.06 -13.85
C GLY A 312 22.40 10.59 -14.15
N SER A 313 21.65 9.90 -13.31
CA SER A 313 21.35 8.46 -13.49
C SER A 313 20.04 8.20 -14.23
N LEU A 314 19.20 9.23 -14.40
CA LEU A 314 17.80 9.14 -14.82
C LEU A 314 16.92 8.32 -13.85
N ALA A 315 17.43 8.00 -12.66
CA ALA A 315 16.62 7.38 -11.62
C ALA A 315 15.56 8.37 -11.12
N TYR A 316 14.40 7.84 -10.77
CA TYR A 316 13.31 8.62 -10.20
C TYR A 316 12.52 7.79 -9.20
N THR A 317 11.93 8.47 -8.22
CA THR A 317 11.17 7.86 -7.14
C THR A 317 9.84 8.53 -6.95
N TRP A 318 8.86 7.82 -6.41
CA TRP A 318 7.56 8.39 -6.07
C TRP A 318 6.93 7.66 -4.90
N ASN A 319 5.98 8.32 -4.25
CA ASN A 319 5.28 7.79 -3.10
C ASN A 319 3.85 7.38 -3.49
N ASP A 320 3.41 6.25 -2.96
CA ASP A 320 2.01 5.85 -2.96
C ASP A 320 1.65 5.25 -1.59
N LYS A 321 0.90 6.02 -0.79
CA LYS A 321 0.57 5.67 0.60
C LYS A 321 1.83 5.30 1.41
N ASN A 322 1.91 4.05 1.90
CA ASN A 322 3.00 3.50 2.71
C ASN A 322 4.15 2.93 1.87
N ILE A 323 4.11 3.09 0.55
CA ILE A 323 5.12 2.57 -0.37
C ILE A 323 5.90 3.74 -0.98
N HIS A 324 7.22 3.58 -1.03
CA HIS A 324 8.15 4.41 -1.75
C HIS A 324 8.76 3.57 -2.87
N PHE A 325 8.42 3.90 -4.11
CA PHE A 325 8.92 3.22 -5.30
C PHE A 325 10.15 3.93 -5.83
N VAL A 326 11.16 3.15 -6.21
CA VAL A 326 12.44 3.64 -6.72
C VAL A 326 12.72 2.98 -8.06
N GLN A 327 12.71 3.76 -9.14
CA GLN A 327 13.09 3.30 -10.47
C GLN A 327 14.56 3.66 -10.73
N LEU A 328 15.44 2.66 -10.71
CA LEU A 328 16.88 2.84 -10.95
C LEU A 328 17.25 2.62 -12.42
N ASN A 329 16.35 2.10 -13.25
CA ASN A 329 16.66 1.74 -14.65
C ASN A 329 17.89 0.81 -14.71
N ASN A 330 18.76 0.97 -15.70
CA ASN A 330 20.05 0.28 -15.76
C ASN A 330 21.19 1.03 -15.01
N SER A 331 20.89 2.11 -14.28
CA SER A 331 21.92 2.99 -13.68
C SER A 331 22.50 2.50 -12.35
N LEU A 332 22.11 1.32 -11.85
CA LEU A 332 22.56 0.87 -10.52
C LEU A 332 24.09 0.81 -10.42
N PHE A 333 24.75 0.20 -11.41
CA PHE A 333 26.21 0.04 -11.47
C PHE A 333 26.83 0.64 -12.75
N TYR A 334 25.99 1.08 -13.69
CA TYR A 334 26.41 1.45 -15.03
C TYR A 334 26.83 2.92 -15.11
N ILE A 335 27.98 3.15 -15.74
CA ILE A 335 28.47 4.48 -16.09
C ILE A 335 28.61 4.56 -17.62
N ALA A 336 28.16 5.67 -18.22
CA ALA A 336 28.38 5.90 -19.63
C ALA A 336 28.44 7.38 -19.98
N HIS A 337 29.11 7.66 -21.09
CA HIS A 337 29.18 8.97 -21.71
C HIS A 337 28.91 8.83 -23.20
N TYR A 338 27.86 9.50 -23.69
CA TYR A 338 27.47 9.52 -25.09
C TYR A 338 27.53 10.95 -25.59
N SER A 339 28.37 11.21 -26.59
CA SER A 339 28.50 12.55 -27.18
C SER A 339 28.48 12.47 -28.70
N SER A 340 28.05 13.57 -29.33
CA SER A 340 28.09 13.73 -30.79
C SER A 340 29.26 14.63 -31.19
N GLY A 341 30.05 14.21 -32.17
CA GLY A 341 31.19 14.99 -32.69
C GLY A 341 30.80 16.32 -33.34
N LEU A 342 29.55 16.46 -33.79
CA LEU A 342 28.99 17.71 -34.31
C LEU A 342 28.25 18.54 -33.22
N MET A 343 28.49 18.23 -31.95
CA MET A 343 27.94 18.94 -30.78
C MET A 343 26.39 18.98 -30.72
N SER A 344 25.69 17.98 -31.27
CA SER A 344 24.22 17.92 -31.14
C SER A 344 23.74 17.48 -29.75
N PHE A 345 24.49 16.61 -29.07
CA PHE A 345 24.17 16.16 -27.72
C PHE A 345 25.41 15.72 -26.94
N ASP A 346 25.25 15.72 -25.62
CA ASP A 346 26.20 15.27 -24.62
C ASP A 346 25.45 14.67 -23.44
N CYS A 347 25.64 13.38 -23.17
CA CYS A 347 24.86 12.62 -22.20
C CYS A 347 25.76 11.83 -21.28
N GLN A 348 25.76 12.18 -19.99
CA GLN A 348 26.53 11.51 -18.95
C GLN A 348 25.59 10.77 -18.00
N ILE A 349 25.72 9.44 -17.98
CA ILE A 349 24.97 8.54 -17.11
C ILE A 349 25.85 8.17 -15.92
N ASN A 350 25.45 8.60 -14.74
CA ASN A 350 26.17 8.34 -13.49
C ASN A 350 25.61 7.09 -12.79
N PRO A 351 26.48 6.22 -12.22
CA PRO A 351 26.03 5.06 -11.49
C PRO A 351 25.48 5.45 -10.12
N MET A 352 24.51 4.68 -9.62
CA MET A 352 24.02 4.83 -8.25
C MET A 352 24.97 4.26 -7.21
N ILE A 353 25.74 3.23 -7.59
CA ILE A 353 26.82 2.67 -6.79
C ILE A 353 28.09 2.66 -7.63
N SER A 354 29.02 3.56 -7.30
CA SER A 354 30.32 3.69 -7.94
C SER A 354 31.34 2.76 -7.28
N PRO A 355 32.23 2.10 -8.07
CA PRO A 355 33.36 1.36 -7.51
C PRO A 355 34.51 2.29 -7.07
N ILE A 356 34.47 3.57 -7.44
CA ILE A 356 35.56 4.53 -7.27
C ILE A 356 35.01 5.80 -6.62
N GLY A 357 35.68 6.29 -5.57
CA GLY A 357 35.31 7.51 -4.86
C GLY A 357 35.33 7.34 -3.34
N ARG A 358 35.16 8.45 -2.61
CA ARG A 358 35.00 8.42 -1.14
C ARG A 358 33.60 7.94 -0.74
N GLU A 359 32.60 8.26 -1.54
CA GLU A 359 31.20 7.84 -1.36
C GLU A 359 30.87 6.82 -2.44
N LEU A 360 30.60 5.57 -2.03
CA LEU A 360 30.30 4.49 -2.97
C LEU A 360 28.87 4.59 -3.49
N THR A 361 27.90 4.94 -2.64
CA THR A 361 26.50 5.17 -3.06
C THR A 361 26.24 6.65 -3.33
N SER A 362 25.50 6.95 -4.41
CA SER A 362 25.05 8.30 -4.77
C SER A 362 24.39 9.02 -3.58
N PRO A 363 24.82 10.25 -3.26
CA PRO A 363 24.21 11.04 -2.18
C PRO A 363 22.73 11.33 -2.40
N TRP A 364 22.29 11.41 -3.66
CA TRP A 364 20.87 11.57 -3.98
C TRP A 364 20.07 10.36 -3.50
N LEU A 365 20.51 9.14 -3.84
CA LEU A 365 19.82 7.91 -3.46
C LEU A 365 19.84 7.69 -1.95
N GLN A 366 20.97 7.96 -1.29
CA GLN A 366 21.05 7.87 0.16
C GLN A 366 20.02 8.78 0.84
N ARG A 367 19.95 10.05 0.45
CA ARG A 367 18.99 11.01 1.04
C ARG A 367 17.55 10.61 0.77
N ASP A 368 17.25 10.11 -0.42
CA ASP A 368 15.90 9.69 -0.80
C ASP A 368 15.44 8.48 0.02
N LEU A 369 16.29 7.45 0.13
CA LEU A 369 16.03 6.27 0.95
C LEU A 369 15.94 6.61 2.44
N GLU A 370 16.82 7.47 2.96
CA GLU A 370 16.75 7.97 4.34
C GLU A 370 15.43 8.68 4.63
N LYS A 371 14.96 9.52 3.71
CA LYS A 371 13.67 10.20 3.83
C LYS A 371 12.53 9.20 3.86
N ALA A 372 12.48 8.26 2.93
CA ALA A 372 11.46 7.22 2.89
C ALA A 372 11.41 6.41 4.20
N ARG A 373 12.57 6.10 4.79
CA ARG A 373 12.66 5.42 6.08
C ARG A 373 12.22 6.26 7.27
N LYS A 374 12.54 7.56 7.29
CA LYS A 374 12.03 8.49 8.31
C LYS A 374 10.51 8.62 8.26
N GLU A 375 9.93 8.48 7.06
CA GLU A 375 8.49 8.48 6.83
C GLU A 375 7.83 7.09 7.02
N ASN A 376 8.56 6.10 7.54
CA ASN A 376 8.11 4.72 7.77
C ASN A 376 7.51 4.04 6.52
N LYS A 377 8.05 4.31 5.33
CA LYS A 377 7.59 3.70 4.08
C LYS A 377 8.31 2.38 3.80
N ALA A 378 7.59 1.41 3.21
CA ALA A 378 8.19 0.28 2.52
C ALA A 378 8.88 0.76 1.26
N ILE A 379 10.11 0.33 1.02
CA ILE A 379 10.87 0.72 -0.16
C ILE A 379 10.88 -0.44 -1.16
N ILE A 380 10.47 -0.16 -2.40
CA ILE A 380 10.48 -1.12 -3.51
C ILE A 380 11.40 -0.60 -4.61
N LEU A 381 12.43 -1.37 -4.94
CA LEU A 381 13.39 -1.04 -5.99
C LEU A 381 13.02 -1.74 -7.30
N PHE A 382 13.13 -1.01 -8.39
CA PHE A 382 13.10 -1.52 -9.76
C PHE A 382 14.47 -1.28 -10.41
N VAL A 383 15.06 -2.34 -10.92
CA VAL A 383 16.37 -2.31 -11.56
C VAL A 383 16.29 -3.12 -12.85
N ASP A 384 16.80 -2.61 -13.96
CA ASP A 384 16.83 -3.38 -15.20
C ASP A 384 17.83 -4.54 -15.09
N ASN A 385 19.07 -4.24 -14.70
CA ASN A 385 20.14 -5.23 -14.65
C ASN A 385 20.93 -5.17 -13.34
N MET A 386 20.99 -6.31 -12.63
CA MET A 386 21.81 -6.44 -11.43
C MET A 386 23.05 -7.32 -11.62
N TYR A 387 23.21 -7.97 -12.77
CA TYR A 387 24.20 -9.04 -12.91
C TYR A 387 25.07 -8.95 -14.17
N GLN A 388 24.57 -8.41 -15.27
CA GLN A 388 25.27 -8.39 -16.55
C GLN A 388 25.82 -7.00 -16.92
N ASN A 389 26.88 -7.04 -17.73
CA ASN A 389 27.55 -5.95 -18.46
C ASN A 389 27.29 -4.48 -18.03
N PRO A 390 28.23 -3.86 -17.27
CA PRO A 390 29.36 -4.48 -16.59
C PRO A 390 28.87 -5.31 -15.40
N HIS A 391 29.49 -6.46 -15.18
CA HIS A 391 29.26 -7.22 -13.96
C HIS A 391 29.64 -6.35 -12.75
N PRO A 392 28.80 -6.26 -11.72
CA PRO A 392 29.14 -5.45 -10.56
C PRO A 392 30.38 -5.99 -9.87
N THR A 393 31.30 -5.09 -9.54
CA THR A 393 32.50 -5.41 -8.78
C THR A 393 32.14 -5.94 -7.38
N PRO A 394 33.03 -6.69 -6.70
CA PRO A 394 32.79 -7.11 -5.32
C PRO A 394 32.48 -5.94 -4.38
N VAL A 395 33.12 -4.79 -4.58
CA VAL A 395 32.87 -3.55 -3.82
C VAL A 395 31.45 -3.05 -4.04
N GLN A 396 31.00 -2.97 -5.29
CA GLN A 396 29.64 -2.55 -5.62
C GLN A 396 28.58 -3.52 -5.09
N LYS A 397 28.82 -4.83 -5.19
CA LYS A 397 27.93 -5.86 -4.63
C LYS A 397 27.81 -5.72 -3.12
N ASN A 398 28.94 -5.53 -2.44
CA ASN A 398 28.96 -5.35 -1.00
C ASN A 398 28.23 -4.06 -0.58
N GLU A 399 28.47 -2.96 -1.29
CA GLU A 399 27.78 -1.70 -1.04
C GLU A 399 26.27 -1.80 -1.31
N PHE A 400 25.86 -2.52 -2.35
CA PHE A 400 24.45 -2.77 -2.61
C PHE A 400 23.81 -3.58 -1.48
N ASN A 401 24.47 -4.63 -1.00
CA ASN A 401 23.98 -5.41 0.15
C ASN A 401 23.87 -4.54 1.41
N ASN A 402 24.86 -3.66 1.65
CA ASN A 402 24.83 -2.70 2.76
C ASN A 402 23.66 -1.73 2.62
N LEU A 403 23.40 -1.20 1.42
CA LEU A 403 22.28 -0.32 1.13
C LEU A 403 20.95 -1.02 1.40
N VAL A 404 20.80 -2.26 0.93
CA VAL A 404 19.61 -3.10 1.12
C VAL A 404 19.31 -3.30 2.60
N ALA A 405 20.33 -3.69 3.39
CA ALA A 405 20.20 -3.89 4.83
C ALA A 405 19.98 -2.58 5.59
N LYS A 406 20.80 -1.54 5.33
CA LYS A 406 20.74 -0.24 6.02
C LYS A 406 19.36 0.40 5.90
N TYR A 407 18.78 0.37 4.69
CA TYR A 407 17.48 0.98 4.42
C TYR A 407 16.32 -0.02 4.47
N LYS A 408 16.55 -1.28 4.88
CA LYS A 408 15.51 -2.30 5.02
C LYS A 408 14.59 -2.34 3.79
N ILE A 409 15.19 -2.51 2.62
CA ILE A 409 14.47 -2.54 1.34
C ILE A 409 13.47 -3.70 1.37
N ALA A 410 12.19 -3.46 1.10
CA ALA A 410 11.17 -4.50 1.23
C ALA A 410 11.21 -5.48 0.05
N ALA A 411 11.39 -4.97 -1.16
CA ALA A 411 11.48 -5.77 -2.36
C ALA A 411 12.34 -5.14 -3.44
N ILE A 412 12.89 -6.00 -4.31
CA ILE A 412 13.65 -5.63 -5.49
C ILE A 412 13.09 -6.42 -6.67
N PHE A 413 12.72 -5.72 -7.74
CA PHE A 413 12.31 -6.31 -9.01
C PHE A 413 13.42 -6.07 -10.03
N SER A 414 14.06 -7.15 -10.49
CA SER A 414 15.13 -7.08 -11.50
C SER A 414 14.61 -7.47 -12.89
N GLY A 415 14.90 -6.67 -13.92
CA GLY A 415 14.56 -6.93 -15.31
C GLY A 415 15.36 -8.10 -15.91
N GLU A 416 16.62 -8.26 -15.50
CA GLU A 416 17.55 -9.32 -15.87
C GLU A 416 18.28 -9.81 -14.59
N GLY A 417 18.46 -11.13 -14.45
CA GLY A 417 19.12 -11.74 -13.29
C GLY A 417 19.42 -13.23 -13.50
N PRO A 418 20.01 -13.93 -12.51
CA PRO A 418 20.36 -15.36 -12.60
C PRO A 418 19.12 -16.22 -12.84
N ASP A 419 19.26 -17.46 -13.33
CA ASP A 419 18.14 -18.35 -13.67
C ASP A 419 17.11 -18.62 -12.55
N HIS A 420 17.42 -18.22 -11.31
CA HIS A 420 16.50 -18.27 -10.18
C HIS A 420 15.43 -17.17 -10.28
N ARG A 421 14.18 -17.62 -10.22
CA ARG A 421 12.98 -16.77 -10.33
C ARG A 421 12.78 -15.85 -9.13
N GLU A 422 13.24 -16.28 -7.96
CA GLU A 422 13.04 -15.63 -6.67
C GLU A 422 14.25 -15.89 -5.75
N GLU A 423 14.68 -14.86 -5.01
CA GLU A 423 15.70 -14.98 -3.97
C GLU A 423 15.26 -14.21 -2.70
N PHE A 424 15.79 -14.61 -1.55
CA PHE A 424 15.55 -13.94 -0.28
C PHE A 424 16.88 -13.46 0.27
N PHE A 425 16.98 -12.16 0.52
CA PHE A 425 18.08 -11.61 1.30
C PHE A 425 17.65 -11.53 2.76
N TYR A 426 18.37 -12.26 3.60
CA TYR A 426 18.18 -12.25 5.05
C TYR A 426 19.21 -11.32 5.67
N ASP A 427 18.74 -10.27 6.34
CA ASP A 427 19.50 -9.65 7.43
C ASP A 427 18.94 -10.12 8.77
N ASN A 428 19.69 -9.95 9.85
CA ASN A 428 19.38 -10.49 11.18
C ASN A 428 17.98 -10.13 11.71
N ASN A 429 17.22 -9.21 11.10
CA ASN A 429 15.85 -8.85 11.49
C ASN A 429 14.92 -8.42 10.32
N HIS A 430 15.32 -8.57 9.06
CA HIS A 430 14.53 -8.12 7.90
C HIS A 430 14.78 -9.02 6.67
N VAL A 431 13.70 -9.29 5.94
CA VAL A 431 13.73 -10.11 4.73
C VAL A 431 13.42 -9.22 3.53
N THR A 432 14.39 -9.09 2.63
CA THR A 432 14.16 -8.44 1.33
C THR A 432 13.78 -9.51 0.30
N LYS A 433 12.67 -9.27 -0.41
CA LYS A 433 12.22 -10.18 -1.46
C LYS A 433 12.80 -9.76 -2.81
N PHE A 434 13.47 -10.68 -3.48
CA PHE A 434 14.04 -10.44 -4.79
C PHE A 434 13.24 -11.19 -5.85
N TYR A 435 12.71 -10.46 -6.82
CA TYR A 435 11.93 -11.00 -7.93
C TYR A 435 12.72 -10.80 -9.23
N ASN A 436 13.20 -11.89 -9.82
CA ASN A 436 13.80 -11.83 -11.14
C ASN A 436 12.71 -11.86 -12.22
N THR A 437 12.26 -10.67 -12.61
CA THR A 437 11.17 -10.52 -13.59
C THR A 437 11.55 -10.98 -15.00
N GLY A 438 12.86 -10.98 -15.35
CA GLY A 438 13.37 -11.49 -16.61
C GLY A 438 13.34 -13.01 -16.75
N ALA A 439 13.71 -13.75 -15.69
CA ALA A 439 13.65 -15.21 -15.67
C ALA A 439 12.21 -15.74 -15.48
N VAL A 440 11.33 -14.94 -14.88
CA VAL A 440 9.93 -15.29 -14.59
C VAL A 440 9.03 -15.11 -15.83
N ILE A 441 9.35 -14.16 -16.72
CA ILE A 441 8.57 -13.85 -17.92
C ILE A 441 9.42 -14.05 -19.19
N PRO A 442 9.77 -15.31 -19.55
CA PRO A 442 10.54 -15.61 -20.76
C PRO A 442 9.71 -15.47 -22.05
N HIS A 443 8.38 -15.30 -21.92
CA HIS A 443 7.46 -15.15 -23.03
C HIS A 443 6.78 -13.79 -22.97
N TYR A 444 6.86 -13.05 -24.07
CA TYR A 444 6.15 -11.80 -24.29
C TYR A 444 4.70 -11.94 -23.80
N GLY A 445 4.23 -10.98 -23.00
CA GLY A 445 2.81 -10.81 -22.69
C GLY A 445 2.31 -11.20 -21.29
N LYS A 446 3.13 -11.83 -20.44
CA LYS A 446 2.81 -11.95 -19.00
C LYS A 446 3.10 -10.63 -18.28
N PHE A 447 2.38 -10.40 -17.18
CA PHE A 447 2.57 -9.24 -16.33
C PHE A 447 2.43 -9.62 -14.85
N ILE A 448 3.00 -8.80 -13.97
CA ILE A 448 2.89 -8.97 -12.53
C ILE A 448 1.84 -7.98 -12.02
N LEU A 449 0.94 -8.44 -11.17
CA LEU A 449 0.00 -7.62 -10.41
C LEU A 449 0.51 -7.54 -8.96
N LEU A 450 0.61 -6.32 -8.46
CA LEU A 450 0.89 -6.00 -7.07
C LEU A 450 -0.39 -5.48 -6.41
N GLU A 451 -1.02 -6.25 -5.54
CA GLU A 451 -2.26 -5.84 -4.84
C GLU A 451 -1.93 -5.33 -3.43
N ASN A 452 -2.09 -4.02 -3.17
CA ASN A 452 -1.79 -3.45 -1.85
C ASN A 452 -2.93 -3.71 -0.87
N ARG A 453 -2.72 -4.67 0.03
CA ARG A 453 -3.64 -5.11 1.09
C ARG A 453 -3.49 -4.31 2.40
N GLY A 454 -2.74 -3.20 2.38
CA GLY A 454 -2.45 -2.37 3.54
C GLY A 454 -1.20 -2.83 4.29
N HIS A 455 -1.21 -4.06 4.82
CA HIS A 455 -0.08 -4.67 5.55
C HIS A 455 0.80 -5.58 4.69
N SER A 456 0.34 -5.92 3.49
CA SER A 456 1.11 -6.68 2.51
C SER A 456 0.88 -6.16 1.10
N LEU A 457 1.83 -6.47 0.22
CA LEU A 457 1.70 -6.34 -1.21
C LEU A 457 1.70 -7.75 -1.81
N ASP A 458 0.53 -8.22 -2.20
CA ASP A 458 0.42 -9.54 -2.81
C ASP A 458 0.96 -9.49 -4.24
N VAL A 459 1.81 -10.44 -4.57
CA VAL A 459 2.51 -10.49 -5.86
C VAL A 459 1.98 -11.66 -6.66
N SER A 460 1.39 -11.40 -7.81
CA SER A 460 0.78 -12.42 -8.68
C SER A 460 1.21 -12.23 -10.12
N ILE A 461 1.46 -13.34 -10.83
CA ILE A 461 1.79 -13.32 -12.25
C ILE A 461 0.54 -13.71 -13.04
N TYR A 462 0.19 -12.89 -14.01
CA TYR A 462 -0.89 -13.12 -14.93
C TYR A 462 -0.37 -13.35 -16.35
N ASN A 463 -1.16 -14.09 -17.13
CA ASN A 463 -1.03 -14.21 -18.57
C ASN A 463 -2.33 -13.75 -19.24
N HIS A 464 -2.32 -13.57 -20.54
CA HIS A 464 -3.54 -13.33 -21.31
C HIS A 464 -4.01 -14.61 -22.01
N HIS A 465 -5.33 -14.82 -22.05
CA HIS A 465 -5.97 -15.82 -22.91
C HIS A 465 -7.30 -15.26 -23.40
N ASN A 466 -7.49 -15.19 -24.71
CA ASN A 466 -8.69 -14.62 -25.34
C ASN A 466 -9.09 -13.22 -24.84
N GLY A 467 -8.10 -12.41 -24.44
CA GLY A 467 -8.33 -11.05 -23.92
C GLY A 467 -8.63 -10.97 -22.42
N GLU A 468 -8.68 -12.10 -21.70
CA GLU A 468 -8.85 -12.13 -20.25
C GLU A 468 -7.52 -12.34 -19.52
N ALA A 469 -7.38 -11.74 -18.34
CA ALA A 469 -6.26 -11.96 -17.45
C ALA A 469 -6.43 -13.27 -16.66
N ILE A 470 -5.52 -14.22 -16.87
CA ILE A 470 -5.50 -15.50 -16.17
C ILE A 470 -4.35 -15.51 -15.17
N LEU A 471 -4.68 -15.69 -13.89
CA LEU A 471 -3.70 -15.90 -12.84
C LEU A 471 -2.90 -17.17 -13.14
N THR A 472 -1.60 -17.01 -13.34
CA THR A 472 -0.67 -18.12 -13.64
C THR A 472 0.03 -18.61 -12.38
N LYS A 473 0.43 -17.69 -11.49
CA LYS A 473 1.18 -18.03 -10.28
C LYS A 473 1.01 -16.95 -9.21
N LYS A 474 0.79 -17.35 -7.96
CA LYS A 474 0.98 -16.47 -6.79
C LYS A 474 2.44 -16.57 -6.32
N MET A 475 3.02 -15.43 -6.01
CA MET A 475 4.38 -15.28 -5.51
C MET A 475 4.33 -14.86 -4.03
N PRO A 476 5.41 -15.03 -3.26
CA PRO A 476 5.43 -14.62 -1.85
C PRO A 476 5.09 -13.13 -1.69
N SER A 477 4.11 -12.76 -0.87
CA SER A 477 3.69 -11.35 -0.66
C SER A 477 4.72 -10.51 0.09
N ILE A 478 4.91 -9.25 -0.26
CA ILE A 478 5.87 -8.37 0.40
C ILE A 478 5.22 -7.79 1.66
N THR A 479 5.89 -7.88 2.81
CA THR A 479 5.38 -7.28 4.06
C THR A 479 5.55 -5.76 4.01
N LEU A 480 4.48 -5.03 4.32
CA LEU A 480 4.49 -3.57 4.43
C LEU A 480 4.45 -3.17 5.91
N PRO A 481 5.06 -2.03 6.30
CA PRO A 481 4.93 -1.51 7.65
C PRO A 481 3.46 -1.17 7.94
N SER A 482 3.00 -1.53 9.13
CA SER A 482 1.67 -1.15 9.63
C SER A 482 1.59 0.36 9.82
N TYR A 483 0.42 0.93 9.49
CA TYR A 483 0.05 2.31 9.77
C TYR A 483 -0.20 2.55 11.25
#